data_AF-D6ATS4-F1
#
_entry.id   AF-D6ATS4-F1
#
_cell.length_a   1.000
_cell.length_b   1.000
_cell.length_c   1.000
_cell.angle_alpha   90.00
_cell.angle_beta   90.00
_cell.angle_gamma   90.00
#
_symmetry.space_group_name_H-M   'P 1'
#
loop_
_entity.id
_entity.type
_entity.pdbx_description
1 polymer ?
#
loop_
_entity_poly.entity_id
_entity_poly.type
_entity_poly.pdbx_seq_one_letter_code
_entity_poly.pdbx_strand_id
1 'polypeptide(L)'
;MTDDLAAVGRFLYEAGTLKQTRRTGWWMAGVRDPESVAEHAWRAALIATIIAKLEGADPARAAYLAVWHDTQETRTGDVNHLGKKYAPRRPPPGGHRRPNCRNAPGLGLGGP
;
A
#
# COMPACT_ATOMS: atom_id res chain seq x y z
N MET A 1 13.75 -29.32 7.90
CA MET A 1 14.64 -28.14 7.96
C MET A 1 14.91 -27.59 6.57
N THR A 2 15.35 -28.41 5.60
CA THR A 2 15.59 -27.97 4.21
C THR A 2 14.34 -27.55 3.43
N ASP A 3 13.20 -28.21 3.64
CA ASP A 3 11.92 -27.81 3.00
C ASP A 3 11.43 -26.42 3.45
N ASP A 4 11.78 -26.03 4.67
CA ASP A 4 11.42 -24.76 5.28
C ASP A 4 12.21 -23.61 4.65
N LEU A 5 13.52 -23.83 4.41
CA LEU A 5 14.37 -22.88 3.70
C LEU A 5 13.95 -22.68 2.25
N ALA A 6 13.39 -23.70 1.60
CA ALA A 6 12.84 -23.57 0.24
C ALA A 6 11.61 -22.65 0.22
N ALA A 7 10.75 -22.70 1.24
CA ALA A 7 9.61 -21.80 1.36
C ALA A 7 10.06 -20.34 1.60
N VAL A 8 11.06 -20.15 2.47
CA VAL A 8 11.68 -18.83 2.70
C VAL A 8 12.30 -18.28 1.42
N GLY A 9 13.05 -19.09 0.67
CA GLY A 9 13.66 -18.68 -0.60
C GLY A 9 12.61 -18.25 -1.63
N ARG A 10 11.50 -18.98 -1.75
CA ARG A 10 10.36 -18.59 -2.61
C ARG A 10 9.73 -17.28 -2.18
N PHE A 11 9.52 -17.09 -0.87
CA PHE A 11 8.98 -15.84 -0.34
C PHE A 11 9.90 -14.64 -0.64
N LEU A 12 11.21 -14.79 -0.42
CA LEU A 12 12.17 -13.73 -0.69
C LEU A 12 12.27 -13.41 -2.19
N TYR A 13 12.18 -14.43 -3.05
CA TYR A 13 12.10 -14.24 -4.49
C TYR A 13 10.84 -13.46 -4.89
N GLU A 14 9.69 -13.85 -4.33
CA GLU A 14 8.40 -13.17 -4.55
C GLU A 14 8.45 -11.71 -4.09
N ALA A 15 8.95 -11.43 -2.89
CA ALA A 15 9.16 -10.06 -2.41
C ALA A 15 10.12 -9.27 -3.32
N GLY A 16 11.12 -9.94 -3.90
CA GLY A 16 12.05 -9.36 -4.86
C GLY A 16 11.38 -8.85 -6.15
N THR A 17 10.22 -9.41 -6.53
CA THR A 17 9.49 -8.97 -7.73
C THR A 17 9.00 -7.52 -7.62
N LEU A 18 8.85 -6.97 -6.41
CA LEU A 18 8.50 -5.55 -6.17
C LEU A 18 9.48 -4.55 -6.78
N LYS A 19 10.72 -4.97 -7.08
CA LYS A 19 11.70 -4.14 -7.80
C LYS A 19 11.33 -3.93 -9.28
N GLN A 20 10.54 -4.84 -9.84
CA GLN A 20 10.07 -4.79 -11.22
C GLN A 20 8.64 -4.23 -11.32
N THR A 21 7.89 -4.26 -10.22
CA THR A 21 6.55 -3.67 -10.15
C THR A 21 6.63 -2.16 -10.15
N ARG A 22 6.20 -1.53 -11.24
CA ARG A 22 6.14 -0.08 -11.39
C ARG A 22 4.89 0.50 -10.74
N ARG A 23 5.05 1.62 -10.04
CA ARG A 23 3.94 2.34 -9.42
C ARG A 23 2.97 2.88 -10.47
N THR A 24 1.76 2.32 -10.51
CA THR A 24 0.81 2.53 -11.61
C THR A 24 0.21 3.93 -11.60
N GLY A 25 0.19 4.61 -10.44
CA GLY A 25 -0.23 6.00 -10.32
C GLY A 25 0.61 6.97 -11.15
N TRP A 26 1.95 6.80 -11.14
CA TRP A 26 2.88 7.63 -11.90
C TRP A 26 2.79 7.35 -13.40
N TRP A 27 2.57 6.09 -13.76
CA TRP A 27 2.41 5.70 -15.16
C TRP A 27 1.17 6.33 -15.80
N MET A 28 0.03 6.35 -15.09
CA MET A 28 -1.17 7.08 -15.54
C MET A 28 -0.96 8.60 -15.65
N ALA A 29 -0.05 9.16 -14.85
CA ALA A 29 0.32 10.57 -14.92
C ALA A 29 1.32 10.89 -16.07
N GLY A 30 1.68 9.90 -16.89
CA GLY A 30 2.58 10.09 -18.03
C GLY A 30 4.07 10.10 -17.68
N VAL A 31 4.45 9.69 -16.47
CA VAL A 31 5.87 9.55 -16.09
C VAL A 31 6.45 8.34 -16.81
N ARG A 32 7.52 8.57 -17.58
CA ARG A 32 8.15 7.55 -18.44
C ARG A 32 8.85 6.44 -17.65
N ASP A 33 9.57 6.81 -16.59
CA ASP A 33 10.28 5.86 -15.72
C ASP A 33 9.81 6.07 -14.27
N PRO A 34 8.68 5.46 -13.89
CA PRO A 34 8.16 5.57 -12.54
C PRO A 34 8.97 4.71 -11.56
N GLU A 35 9.02 5.15 -10.30
CA GLU A 35 9.62 4.35 -9.23
C GLU A 35 8.91 2.97 -9.11
N SER A 36 9.67 1.98 -8.67
CA SER A 36 9.19 0.67 -8.27
C SER A 36 8.54 0.71 -6.89
N VAL A 37 7.71 -0.29 -6.58
CA VAL A 37 7.12 -0.46 -5.24
C VAL A 37 8.21 -0.66 -4.18
N ALA A 38 9.30 -1.34 -4.54
CA ALA A 38 10.45 -1.51 -3.62
C ALA A 38 11.13 -0.16 -3.28
N GLU A 39 11.34 0.72 -4.27
CA GLU A 39 11.89 2.07 -4.04
C GLU A 39 10.95 2.92 -3.19
N HIS A 40 9.64 2.81 -3.44
CA HIS A 40 8.61 3.45 -2.63
C HIS A 40 8.69 3.01 -1.16
N ALA A 41 8.68 1.70 -0.89
CA ALA A 41 8.73 1.14 0.45
C ALA A 41 10.02 1.52 1.20
N TRP A 42 11.16 1.56 0.50
CA TRP A 42 12.43 1.99 1.09
C TRP A 42 12.36 3.44 1.58
N ARG A 43 11.91 4.37 0.72
CA ARG A 43 11.81 5.78 1.11
C ARG A 43 10.72 6.01 2.17
N ALA A 44 9.61 5.27 2.10
CA ALA A 44 8.56 5.30 3.12
C ALA A 44 9.09 4.87 4.49
N ALA A 45 9.94 3.83 4.56
CA ALA A 45 10.54 3.39 5.81
C ALA A 45 11.47 4.44 6.44
N LEU A 46 12.27 5.15 5.63
CA LEU A 46 13.10 6.26 6.12
C LEU A 46 12.23 7.39 6.70
N ILE A 47 11.18 7.79 5.97
CA ILE A 47 10.26 8.84 6.41
C ILE A 47 9.55 8.42 7.71
N ALA A 48 9.04 7.19 7.77
CA ALA A 48 8.36 6.65 8.94
C ALA A 48 9.28 6.63 10.17
N THR A 49 10.55 6.28 9.99
CA THR A 49 11.57 6.30 11.06
C THR A 49 11.76 7.72 11.61
N ILE A 50 11.93 8.70 10.72
CA ILE A 50 12.16 10.10 11.11
C ILE A 50 10.92 10.66 11.82
N ILE A 51 9.73 10.47 11.25
CA ILE A 51 8.47 10.94 11.84
C ILE A 51 8.26 10.29 13.22
N ALA A 52 8.40 8.97 13.33
CA ALA A 52 8.25 8.28 14.61
C ALA A 52 9.22 8.83 15.67
N LYS A 53 10.47 9.12 15.29
CA LYS A 53 11.45 9.71 16.22
C LYS A 53 11.04 11.11 16.69
N LEU A 54 10.51 11.94 15.79
CA LEU A 54 10.07 13.31 16.10
C LEU A 54 8.82 13.30 17.00
N GLU A 55 7.92 12.34 16.80
CA GLU A 55 6.67 12.18 17.58
C GLU A 55 6.86 11.39 18.89
N GLY A 56 8.10 11.00 19.23
CA GLY A 56 8.39 10.22 20.44
C GLY A 56 7.90 8.76 20.40
N ALA A 57 7.59 8.23 19.20
CA ALA A 57 7.24 6.84 18.97
C ALA A 57 8.48 5.97 18.65
N ASP A 58 8.30 4.65 18.57
CA ASP A 58 9.36 3.69 18.24
C ASP A 58 9.72 3.72 16.73
N PRO A 59 10.92 4.22 16.36
CA PRO A 59 11.33 4.31 14.96
C PRO A 59 11.58 2.95 14.32
N ALA A 60 12.05 1.95 15.07
CA ALA A 60 12.36 0.62 14.53
C ALA A 60 11.07 -0.10 14.14
N ARG A 61 10.05 -0.02 14.99
CA ARG A 61 8.71 -0.55 14.67
C ARG A 61 8.08 0.17 13.48
N ALA A 62 8.21 1.49 13.39
CA ALA A 62 7.68 2.26 12.26
C ALA A 62 8.37 1.88 10.94
N ALA A 63 9.71 1.77 10.94
CA ALA A 63 10.47 1.31 9.79
C ALA A 63 10.05 -0.09 9.36
N TYR A 64 9.91 -1.02 10.32
CA TYR A 64 9.47 -2.38 10.05
C TYR A 64 8.10 -2.37 9.35
N LEU A 65 7.08 -1.74 9.95
CA LEU A 65 5.75 -1.69 9.34
C LEU A 65 5.78 -1.10 7.92
N ALA A 66 6.56 -0.03 7.70
CA ALA A 66 6.69 0.60 6.40
C ALA A 66 7.42 -0.28 5.35
N VAL A 67 8.36 -1.15 5.74
CA VAL A 67 8.96 -2.11 4.80
C VAL A 67 7.95 -3.18 4.37
N TRP A 68 7.08 -3.62 5.29
CA TRP A 68 6.15 -4.73 5.04
C TRP A 68 4.81 -4.30 4.42
N HIS A 69 4.44 -3.01 4.47
CA HIS A 69 3.08 -2.55 4.18
C HIS A 69 2.57 -2.82 2.76
N ASP A 70 3.45 -2.91 1.77
CA ASP A 70 3.11 -3.13 0.35
C ASP A 70 3.51 -4.53 -0.15
N THR A 71 3.87 -5.45 0.75
CA THR A 71 4.32 -6.80 0.36
C THR A 71 3.25 -7.61 -0.38
N GLN A 72 1.96 -7.37 -0.10
CA GLN A 72 0.85 -7.97 -0.83
C GLN A 72 0.81 -7.59 -2.31
N GLU A 73 1.42 -6.47 -2.70
CA GLU A 73 1.42 -5.99 -4.09
C GLU A 73 2.20 -6.89 -5.04
N THR A 74 3.02 -7.81 -4.51
CA THR A 74 3.61 -8.93 -5.25
C THR A 74 2.57 -9.78 -5.98
N ARG A 75 1.35 -9.89 -5.41
CA ARG A 75 0.24 -10.68 -5.98
C ARG A 75 -0.92 -9.84 -6.47
N THR A 76 -1.19 -8.70 -5.82
CA THR A 76 -2.33 -7.85 -6.19
C THR A 76 -2.00 -6.80 -7.24
N GLY A 77 -0.70 -6.49 -7.42
CA GLY A 77 -0.24 -5.29 -8.10
C GLY A 77 -0.51 -4.01 -7.30
N ASP A 78 0.12 -2.91 -7.72
CA ASP A 78 -0.15 -1.55 -7.19
C ASP A 78 -1.49 -1.05 -7.76
N VAL A 79 -2.55 -1.21 -6.97
CA VAL A 79 -3.89 -0.75 -7.33
C VAL A 79 -4.00 0.75 -7.07
N ASN A 80 -3.85 1.54 -8.12
CA ASN A 80 -4.01 2.99 -8.06
C ASN A 80 -5.43 3.45 -7.70
N HIS A 81 -5.58 4.76 -7.49
CA HIS A 81 -6.85 5.38 -7.11
C HIS A 81 -8.02 5.09 -8.06
N LEU A 82 -7.77 4.99 -9.37
CA LEU A 82 -8.78 4.64 -10.36
C LEU A 82 -9.13 3.15 -10.29
N GLY A 83 -8.14 2.27 -10.22
CA GLY A 83 -8.30 0.83 -10.04
C GLY A 83 -9.10 0.48 -8.79
N LYS A 84 -8.91 1.21 -7.68
CA LYS A 84 -9.69 1.05 -6.44
C LYS A 84 -11.20 1.26 -6.61
N LYS A 85 -11.65 1.96 -7.68
CA LYS A 85 -13.09 2.14 -7.97
C LYS A 85 -13.73 0.89 -8.58
N TYR A 86 -12.92 0.05 -9.24
CA TYR A 86 -13.36 -1.13 -9.98
C TYR A 86 -12.90 -2.44 -9.34
N ALA A 87 -11.94 -2.37 -8.40
CA ALA A 87 -11.51 -3.52 -7.64
C ALA A 87 -12.66 -4.07 -6.77
N PRO A 88 -12.82 -5.40 -6.69
CA PRO A 88 -13.85 -6.00 -5.85
C PRO A 88 -13.62 -5.60 -4.40
N ARG A 89 -14.57 -4.87 -3.81
CA ARG A 89 -14.56 -4.56 -2.39
C ARG A 89 -14.93 -5.82 -1.63
N ARG A 90 -14.06 -6.28 -0.73
CA ARG A 90 -14.44 -7.29 0.26
C ARG A 90 -15.66 -6.75 1.02
N PRO A 91 -16.81 -7.47 1.02
CA PRO A 91 -17.94 -7.06 1.83
C PRO A 91 -17.50 -7.07 3.31
N PRO A 92 -17.90 -6.06 4.10
CA PRO A 92 -17.57 -6.06 5.52
C PRO A 92 -18.15 -7.34 6.17
N PRO A 93 -17.43 -7.96 7.12
CA PRO A 93 -18.00 -9.06 7.89
C PRO A 93 -19.30 -8.56 8.55
N GLY A 94 -20.44 -9.14 8.19
CA GLY A 94 -21.77 -8.72 8.67
C GLY A 94 -22.66 -7.96 7.66
N GLY A 95 -22.29 -7.85 6.37
CA GLY A 95 -23.21 -7.46 5.29
C GLY A 95 -23.67 -5.99 5.27
N HIS A 96 -23.27 -5.17 6.24
CA HIS A 96 -23.65 -3.75 6.28
C HIS A 96 -22.72 -2.92 5.39
N ARG A 97 -23.18 -2.57 4.19
CA ARG A 97 -22.52 -1.55 3.36
C ARG A 97 -22.54 -0.24 4.13
N ARG A 98 -21.39 0.25 4.59
CA ARG A 98 -21.28 1.63 5.08
C ARG A 98 -21.71 2.57 3.94
N PRO A 99 -22.61 3.54 4.17
CA PRO A 99 -22.94 4.53 3.16
C PRO A 99 -21.66 5.23 2.71
N ASN A 100 -21.56 5.51 1.41
CA ASN A 100 -20.50 6.36 0.87
C ASN A 100 -20.53 7.71 1.61
N CYS A 101 -19.44 8.10 2.26
CA CYS A 101 -19.36 9.37 3.01
C CYS A 101 -19.66 10.60 2.14
N ARG A 102 -19.57 10.50 0.80
CA ARG A 102 -20.00 11.57 -0.11
C ARG A 102 -21.51 11.81 -0.16
N ASN A 103 -22.32 10.81 0.17
CA ASN A 103 -23.79 10.90 0.10
C ASN A 103 -24.42 10.80 1.50
N ALA A 104 -23.67 11.09 2.56
CA ALA A 104 -24.22 11.15 3.90
C ALA A 104 -25.21 12.35 3.97
N PRO A 105 -26.50 12.13 4.26
CA PRO A 105 -27.42 13.23 4.48
C PRO A 105 -26.99 13.93 5.78
N GLY A 106 -26.43 15.14 5.65
CA GLY A 106 -25.98 15.91 6.81
C GLY A 106 -24.83 16.89 6.58
N LEU A 107 -24.07 16.78 5.48
CA LEU A 107 -23.10 17.81 5.09
C LEU A 107 -23.78 18.80 4.15
N GLY A 108 -24.57 19.71 4.75
CA GLY A 108 -25.10 20.89 4.08
C GLY A 108 -23.95 21.79 3.62
N LEU A 109 -23.50 21.61 2.38
CA LEU A 109 -22.86 22.70 1.64
C LEU A 109 -24.01 23.51 1.05
N GLY A 110 -24.47 24.48 1.84
CA GLY A 110 -25.43 25.48 1.40
C GLY A 110 -24.79 26.44 0.40
N GLY A 111 -25.57 26.79 -0.61
CA GLY A 111 -25.38 27.96 -1.46
C GLY A 111 -26.02 27.76 -2.85
N PRO A 112 -26.51 28.83 -3.51
CA PRO A 112 -26.84 30.17 -3.00
C PRO A 112 -28.20 30.24 -2.27
#